data_AF-A0A0C2C8N7-F1
#
_entry.id   AF-A0A0C2C8N7-F1
#
_cell.length_a   1.000
_cell.length_b   1.000
_cell.length_c   1.000
_cell.angle_alpha   90.00
_cell.angle_beta   90.00
_cell.angle_gamma   90.00
#
_symmetry.space_group_name_H-M   'P 1'
#
loop_
_entity.id
_entity.type
_entity.pdbx_description
1 polymer ?
#
loop_
_entity_poly.entity_id
_entity_poly.type
_entity_poly.pdbx_seq_one_letter_code
_entity_poly.pdbx_strand_id
1 'polypeptide(L)'
;MPRSESCRDSQKNHFQVLWDVDKDRKFKNPPIPPGGTLCDAFKGTVRPPYWRVDPCQDDGFENVDLIVWMRTAALPNFRKLWRLLDRTADTPLTPGLFREGLPAGQYEVIVHSNYPVTVFGGRKSFVVSTTSWAGGKNSFLGIAYLVVGSLAIVLGVVFIVIHIKFGHSVNELSDVGAAH
;
A
#
# COMPACT_ATOMS: atom_id res chain seq x y z
N MET A 1 22.25 13.32 -11.70
CA MET A 1 23.25 12.68 -10.83
C MET A 1 22.98 11.18 -10.86
N PRO A 2 23.98 10.34 -11.16
CA PRO A 2 23.77 8.90 -11.21
C PRO A 2 23.34 8.38 -9.83
N ARG A 3 22.37 7.47 -9.81
CA ARG A 3 21.87 6.78 -8.61
C ARG A 3 23.06 6.12 -7.89
N SER A 4 23.23 6.39 -6.58
CA SER A 4 24.30 5.78 -5.78
C SER A 4 24.21 4.25 -5.86
N GLU A 5 25.37 3.58 -5.91
CA GLU A 5 25.46 2.13 -6.09
C GLU A 5 24.73 1.36 -4.97
N SER A 6 24.70 1.92 -3.75
CA SER A 6 23.92 1.39 -2.63
C SER A 6 22.40 1.34 -2.90
N CYS A 7 21.84 2.33 -3.61
CA CYS A 7 20.44 2.28 -4.04
C CYS A 7 20.20 1.33 -5.22
N ARG A 8 21.25 0.98 -5.98
CA ARG A 8 21.19 0.06 -7.12
C ARG A 8 21.16 -1.40 -6.67
N ASP A 9 21.89 -1.76 -5.62
CA ASP A 9 21.82 -3.13 -5.06
C ASP A 9 20.54 -3.40 -4.27
N SER A 10 19.93 -2.38 -3.64
CA SER A 10 18.54 -2.51 -3.14
C SER A 10 17.52 -2.77 -4.25
N GLN A 11 17.85 -2.57 -5.55
CA GLN A 11 16.90 -2.86 -6.63
C GLN A 11 16.73 -4.35 -6.98
N LYS A 12 17.64 -5.23 -6.53
CA LYS A 12 17.56 -6.65 -6.89
C LYS A 12 16.45 -7.42 -6.16
N ASN A 13 15.90 -6.86 -5.06
CA ASN A 13 14.81 -7.44 -4.28
C ASN A 13 13.45 -6.72 -4.52
N HIS A 14 13.16 -6.37 -5.78
CA HIS A 14 11.96 -5.59 -6.17
C HIS A 14 10.64 -6.37 -6.17
N PHE A 15 10.62 -7.60 -5.69
CA PHE A 15 9.46 -8.49 -5.77
C PHE A 15 8.25 -8.05 -4.93
N GLN A 16 8.36 -7.00 -4.09
CA GLN A 16 7.27 -6.61 -3.17
C GLN A 16 6.80 -5.15 -3.27
N VAL A 17 7.35 -4.33 -4.17
CA VAL A 17 6.94 -2.91 -4.30
C VAL A 17 5.83 -2.71 -5.35
N LEU A 18 5.83 -3.52 -6.40
CA LEU A 18 4.84 -3.48 -7.47
C LEU A 18 3.82 -4.61 -7.31
N TRP A 19 2.64 -4.41 -7.90
CA TRP A 19 1.68 -5.49 -8.07
C TRP A 19 2.06 -6.28 -9.32
N ASP A 20 1.90 -7.60 -9.28
CA ASP A 20 2.28 -8.49 -10.37
C ASP A 20 1.65 -8.08 -11.71
N VAL A 21 0.37 -7.67 -11.70
CA VAL A 21 -0.32 -7.21 -12.91
C VAL A 21 0.33 -5.98 -13.54
N ASP A 22 0.77 -5.02 -12.71
CA ASP A 22 1.42 -3.81 -13.23
C ASP A 22 2.79 -4.13 -13.84
N LYS A 23 3.55 -4.99 -13.16
CA LYS A 23 4.88 -5.42 -13.61
C LYS A 23 4.83 -6.33 -14.85
N ASP A 24 3.92 -7.29 -14.85
CA ASP A 24 3.95 -8.39 -15.81
C ASP A 24 3.11 -8.11 -17.05
N ARG A 25 2.06 -7.28 -16.94
CA ARG A 25 1.11 -7.08 -18.04
C ARG A 25 0.98 -5.64 -18.51
N LYS A 26 0.96 -4.67 -17.58
CA LYS A 26 0.54 -3.30 -17.91
C LYS A 26 1.67 -2.41 -18.40
N PHE A 27 2.81 -2.43 -17.72
CA PHE A 27 3.94 -1.57 -18.04
C PHE A 27 5.01 -2.39 -18.74
N LYS A 28 5.21 -2.13 -20.03
CA LYS A 28 6.22 -2.78 -20.85
C LYS A 28 6.96 -1.77 -21.71
N ASN A 29 8.26 -1.97 -21.83
CA ASN A 29 9.06 -1.21 -22.76
C ASN A 29 8.73 -1.59 -24.22
N PRO A 30 8.91 -0.66 -25.17
CA PRO A 30 8.80 -0.98 -26.59
C PRO A 30 9.82 -2.07 -26.98
N PRO A 31 9.54 -2.87 -28.02
CA PRO A 31 10.45 -3.92 -28.46
C PRO A 31 11.78 -3.30 -28.90
N ILE A 32 12.87 -3.84 -28.38
CA ILE A 32 14.23 -3.38 -28.71
C ILE A 32 14.57 -3.88 -30.13
N PRO A 33 15.02 -3.00 -31.04
CA PRO A 33 15.48 -3.40 -32.36
C PRO A 33 16.62 -4.44 -32.30
N PRO A 34 16.73 -5.38 -33.26
CA PRO A 34 17.81 -6.34 -33.27
C PRO A 34 19.19 -5.68 -33.22
N GLY A 35 19.99 -6.00 -32.20
CA GLY A 35 21.32 -5.40 -31.99
C GLY A 35 21.32 -3.96 -31.46
N GLY A 36 20.15 -3.40 -31.13
CA GLY A 36 19.99 -2.07 -30.57
C GLY A 36 19.90 -2.04 -29.05
N THR A 37 19.75 -0.83 -28.52
CA THR A 37 19.55 -0.53 -27.11
C THR A 37 18.12 -0.06 -26.83
N LEU A 38 17.76 0.04 -25.54
CA LEU A 38 16.48 0.63 -25.15
C LEU A 38 16.31 2.04 -25.72
N CYS A 39 17.37 2.84 -25.80
CA CYS A 39 17.28 4.20 -26.35
C CYS A 39 16.96 4.22 -27.85
N ASP A 40 17.38 3.20 -28.61
CA ASP A 40 16.99 3.05 -30.01
C ASP A 40 15.49 2.78 -30.16
N ALA A 41 14.89 2.05 -29.21
CA ALA A 41 13.46 1.81 -29.17
C ALA A 41 12.63 3.07 -28.87
N PHE A 42 13.24 4.08 -28.22
CA PHE A 42 12.61 5.37 -27.93
C PHE A 42 12.91 6.46 -28.98
N LYS A 43 13.59 6.11 -30.08
CA LYS A 43 13.94 7.07 -31.14
C LYS A 43 12.68 7.70 -31.77
N GLY A 44 12.69 9.02 -31.93
CA GLY A 44 11.54 9.78 -32.44
C GLY A 44 10.52 10.20 -31.37
N THR A 45 10.75 9.85 -30.11
CA THR A 45 10.00 10.40 -28.97
C THR A 45 10.71 11.60 -28.35
N VAL A 46 9.97 12.40 -27.59
CA VAL A 46 10.50 13.53 -26.83
C VAL A 46 10.29 13.28 -25.34
N ARG A 47 11.33 13.57 -24.56
CA ARG A 47 11.26 13.54 -23.10
C ARG A 47 10.27 14.58 -22.55
N PRO A 48 9.49 14.25 -21.51
CA PRO A 48 8.61 15.22 -20.88
C PRO A 48 9.37 16.47 -20.38
N PRO A 49 8.76 17.68 -20.43
CA PRO A 49 9.46 18.94 -20.19
C PRO A 49 10.22 19.05 -18.86
N TYR A 50 9.67 18.45 -17.79
CA TYR A 50 10.23 18.54 -16.44
C TYR A 50 11.13 17.36 -16.04
N TRP A 51 11.37 16.42 -16.95
CA TRP A 51 12.21 15.26 -16.66
C TRP A 51 13.68 15.59 -16.91
N ARG A 52 14.56 15.15 -16.00
CA ARG A 52 16.01 15.40 -16.08
C ARG A 52 16.75 14.44 -17.01
N VAL A 53 16.21 13.22 -17.15
CA VAL A 53 16.81 12.12 -17.92
C VAL A 53 15.75 11.55 -18.87
N ASP A 54 16.21 11.04 -19.99
CA ASP A 54 15.33 10.38 -20.95
C ASP A 54 14.82 9.06 -20.38
N PRO A 55 13.58 8.64 -20.70
CA PRO A 55 13.02 7.39 -20.18
C PRO A 55 13.95 6.19 -20.41
N CYS A 56 14.60 6.12 -21.58
CA CYS A 56 15.49 5.02 -21.94
C CYS A 56 16.75 4.90 -21.06
N GLN A 57 17.11 5.95 -20.32
CA GLN A 57 18.28 5.96 -19.42
C GLN A 57 17.95 5.48 -18.00
N ASP A 58 16.65 5.31 -17.68
CA ASP A 58 16.17 4.94 -16.35
C ASP A 58 15.12 3.82 -16.44
N ASP A 59 15.46 2.71 -17.10
CA ASP A 59 14.62 1.50 -17.28
C ASP A 59 13.29 1.70 -18.05
N GLY A 60 13.08 2.87 -18.65
CA GLY A 60 11.92 3.16 -19.50
C GLY A 60 10.60 3.15 -18.73
N PHE A 61 9.57 2.54 -19.33
CA PHE A 61 8.25 2.39 -18.72
C PHE A 61 8.21 1.29 -17.65
N GLU A 62 9.24 0.46 -17.57
CA GLU A 62 9.36 -0.59 -16.55
C GLU A 62 10.03 -0.10 -15.25
N ASN A 63 10.38 1.19 -15.20
CA ASN A 63 10.88 1.84 -14.00
C ASN A 63 9.88 1.76 -12.85
N VAL A 64 10.32 1.17 -11.73
CA VAL A 64 9.45 0.92 -10.57
C VAL A 64 8.90 2.20 -9.95
N ASP A 65 9.72 3.24 -9.86
CA ASP A 65 9.32 4.52 -9.25
C ASP A 65 8.29 5.23 -10.12
N LEU A 66 8.45 5.15 -11.45
CA LEU A 66 7.46 5.63 -12.41
C LEU A 66 6.14 4.86 -12.27
N ILE A 67 6.17 3.52 -12.24
CA ILE A 67 4.97 2.69 -12.14
C ILE A 67 4.18 3.01 -10.85
N VAL A 68 4.87 3.14 -9.71
CA VAL A 68 4.24 3.53 -8.43
C VAL A 68 3.59 4.91 -8.53
N TRP A 69 4.26 5.86 -9.19
CA TRP A 69 3.75 7.21 -9.39
C TRP A 69 2.51 7.22 -10.28
N MET A 70 2.50 6.43 -11.35
CA MET A 70 1.43 6.38 -12.34
C MET A 70 0.12 5.77 -11.82
N ARG A 71 0.14 5.00 -10.72
CA ARG A 71 -1.11 4.55 -10.08
C ARG A 71 -1.84 5.76 -9.49
N THR A 72 -2.99 6.16 -10.00
CA THR A 72 -3.71 7.32 -9.46
C THR A 72 -4.18 7.05 -8.02
N ALA A 73 -4.00 8.03 -7.13
CA ALA A 73 -4.55 7.95 -5.77
C ALA A 73 -6.01 8.46 -5.75
N ALA A 74 -6.84 7.87 -4.90
CA ALA A 74 -8.26 8.25 -4.79
C ALA A 74 -8.50 9.55 -4.00
N LEU A 75 -7.50 10.00 -3.23
CA LEU A 75 -7.61 11.13 -2.31
C LEU A 75 -6.46 12.14 -2.53
N PRO A 76 -6.66 13.44 -2.26
CA PRO A 76 -5.63 14.47 -2.41
C PRO A 76 -4.46 14.27 -1.44
N ASN A 77 -4.74 13.76 -0.25
CA ASN A 77 -3.72 13.31 0.70
C ASN A 77 -3.42 11.83 0.43
N PHE A 78 -2.31 11.55 -0.22
CA PHE A 78 -1.92 10.19 -0.57
C PHE A 78 -0.49 9.88 -0.16
N ARG A 79 -0.20 8.59 -0.05
CA ARG A 79 1.14 8.06 0.21
C ARG A 79 1.52 7.12 -0.94
N LYS A 80 2.78 7.14 -1.32
CA LYS A 80 3.37 6.26 -2.33
C LYS A 80 4.47 5.45 -1.68
N LEU A 81 4.49 4.15 -1.94
CA LEU A 81 5.55 3.28 -1.45
C LEU A 81 6.83 3.59 -2.22
N TRP A 82 7.87 4.01 -1.51
CA TRP A 82 9.18 4.24 -2.13
C TRP A 82 10.03 2.98 -2.06
N ARG A 83 10.37 2.54 -0.86
CA ARG A 83 11.19 1.35 -0.63
C ARG A 83 10.60 0.51 0.50
N LEU A 84 10.92 -0.78 0.47
CA LEU A 84 10.57 -1.74 1.50
C LEU A 84 11.86 -2.26 2.14
N LEU A 85 11.86 -2.42 3.46
CA LEU A 85 12.91 -3.14 4.16
C LEU A 85 12.53 -4.61 4.20
N ASP A 86 13.31 -5.45 3.54
CA ASP A 86 13.14 -6.91 3.60
C ASP A 86 13.62 -7.43 4.95
N ARG A 87 12.72 -8.07 5.70
CA ARG A 87 13.00 -8.63 7.04
C ARG A 87 13.46 -10.09 6.98
N THR A 88 13.33 -10.71 5.82
CA THR A 88 13.62 -12.13 5.59
C THR A 88 14.99 -12.34 4.94
N ALA A 89 15.51 -11.31 4.27
CA ALA A 89 16.82 -11.36 3.64
C ALA A 89 17.94 -11.40 4.67
N ASP A 90 18.60 -12.55 4.77
CA ASP A 90 19.90 -12.67 5.42
C ASP A 90 20.97 -12.17 4.45
N THR A 91 21.54 -10.99 4.73
CA THR A 91 22.66 -10.47 3.95
C THR A 91 23.99 -10.91 4.59
N PRO A 92 25.05 -11.19 3.80
CA PRO A 92 26.35 -11.58 4.35
C PRO A 92 26.95 -10.56 5.33
N LEU A 93 26.57 -9.29 5.19
CA LEU A 93 27.02 -8.18 6.03
C LEU A 93 26.19 -8.02 7.31
N THR A 94 24.91 -8.45 7.30
CA THR A 94 23.99 -8.30 8.44
C THR A 94 23.01 -9.48 8.52
N PRO A 95 23.45 -10.67 8.94
CA PRO A 95 22.59 -11.84 9.06
C PRO A 95 21.54 -11.61 10.15
N GLY A 96 20.26 -11.75 9.80
CA GLY A 96 19.13 -11.65 10.73
C GLY A 96 18.86 -10.28 11.36
N LEU A 97 19.61 -9.23 11.02
CA LEU A 97 19.57 -7.94 11.73
C LEU A 97 18.17 -7.28 11.72
N PHE A 98 17.44 -7.46 10.62
CA PHE A 98 16.13 -6.81 10.42
C PHE A 98 14.93 -7.73 10.65
N ARG A 99 15.14 -8.95 11.19
CA ARG A 99 14.05 -9.91 11.45
C ARG A 99 12.96 -9.32 12.33
N GLU A 100 13.38 -8.62 13.39
CA GLU A 100 12.48 -7.93 14.33
C GLU A 100 12.16 -6.48 13.92
N GLY A 101 12.57 -6.05 12.72
CA GLY A 101 12.42 -4.68 12.22
C GLY A 101 13.69 -3.84 12.34
N LEU A 102 13.55 -2.51 12.29
CA LEU A 102 14.70 -1.63 12.49
C LEU A 102 15.10 -1.65 13.98
N PRO A 103 16.37 -1.95 14.31
CA PRO A 103 16.88 -1.86 15.67
C PRO A 103 16.67 -0.47 16.29
N ALA A 104 16.67 -0.40 17.62
CA ALA A 104 16.69 0.90 18.29
C ALA A 104 18.06 1.56 18.07
N GLY A 105 18.05 2.78 17.52
CA GLY A 105 19.28 3.48 17.18
C GLY A 105 19.01 4.85 16.56
N GLN A 106 20.10 5.57 16.31
CA GLN A 106 20.04 6.83 15.58
C GLN A 106 20.13 6.56 14.08
N TYR A 107 19.18 7.10 13.34
CA TYR A 107 19.12 6.99 11.89
C TYR A 107 19.10 8.38 11.28
N GLU A 108 19.91 8.58 10.26
CA GLU A 108 19.92 9.79 9.45
C GLU A 108 19.27 9.51 8.10
N VAL A 109 18.36 10.39 7.68
CA VAL A 109 17.70 10.32 6.37
C VAL A 109 17.97 11.61 5.62
N ILE A 110 18.78 11.51 4.58
CA ILE A 110 19.14 12.65 3.71
C ILE A 110 18.16 12.67 2.53
N VAL A 111 17.36 13.73 2.42
CA VAL A 111 16.34 13.89 1.37
C VAL A 111 16.70 15.06 0.46
N HIS A 112 16.85 14.79 -0.84
CA HIS A 112 17.02 15.84 -1.84
C HIS A 112 15.68 16.33 -2.39
N SER A 113 15.30 17.58 -2.08
CA SER A 113 14.02 18.15 -2.49
C SER A 113 14.06 18.62 -3.97
N ASN A 114 13.62 17.75 -4.88
CA ASN A 114 13.62 18.01 -6.32
C ASN A 114 12.24 18.32 -6.94
N TYR A 115 11.19 18.47 -6.12
CA TYR A 115 9.82 18.66 -6.59
C TYR A 115 9.13 19.80 -5.82
N PRO A 116 8.90 20.98 -6.41
CA PRO A 116 8.37 22.13 -5.67
C PRO A 116 6.88 21.96 -5.38
N VAL A 117 6.51 21.80 -4.11
CA VAL A 117 5.10 21.69 -3.67
C VAL A 117 4.52 23.01 -3.15
N THR A 118 5.40 23.95 -2.79
CA THR A 118 5.02 25.23 -2.19
C THR A 118 4.19 26.10 -3.12
N VAL A 119 4.44 26.01 -4.44
CA VAL A 119 3.74 26.77 -5.48
C VAL A 119 2.24 26.48 -5.55
N PHE A 120 1.80 25.32 -5.04
CA PHE A 120 0.40 24.93 -4.96
C PHE A 120 -0.07 24.67 -3.51
N GLY A 121 0.70 25.18 -2.52
CA GLY A 121 0.36 25.03 -1.10
C GLY A 121 0.45 23.60 -0.55
N GLY A 122 1.13 22.70 -1.27
CA GLY A 122 1.27 21.30 -0.87
C GLY A 122 2.30 21.09 0.24
N ARG A 123 2.20 19.95 0.92
CA ARG A 123 3.16 19.48 1.93
C ARG A 123 3.71 18.11 1.54
N LYS A 124 4.92 17.81 2.01
CA LYS A 124 5.54 16.49 1.85
C LYS A 124 5.99 15.98 3.19
N SER A 125 5.88 14.67 3.36
CA SER A 125 6.35 13.98 4.55
C SER A 125 7.04 12.69 4.13
N PHE A 126 8.12 12.36 4.82
CA PHE A 126 8.72 11.03 4.78
C PHE A 126 8.15 10.22 5.96
N VAL A 127 7.71 9.00 5.69
CA VAL A 127 7.04 8.15 6.68
C VAL A 127 7.65 6.76 6.63
N VAL A 128 8.14 6.29 7.77
CA VAL A 128 8.52 4.89 7.98
C VAL A 128 7.41 4.23 8.77
N SER A 129 6.89 3.12 8.26
CA SER A 129 5.81 2.38 8.91
C SER A 129 5.97 0.89 8.72
N THR A 130 5.53 0.14 9.71
CA THR A 130 5.38 -1.31 9.63
C THR A 130 3.97 -1.65 9.16
N THR A 131 3.83 -2.72 8.38
CA THR A 131 2.53 -3.28 7.99
C THR A 131 2.29 -4.57 8.75
N SER A 132 1.06 -4.78 9.19
CA SER A 132 0.58 -6.07 9.70
C SER A 132 -0.26 -6.77 8.63
N TRP A 133 -0.78 -7.96 8.95
CA TRP A 133 -1.69 -8.71 8.08
C TRP A 133 -2.93 -7.90 7.65
N ALA A 134 -3.38 -6.95 8.48
CA ALA A 134 -4.51 -6.06 8.20
C ALA A 134 -4.09 -4.75 7.51
N GLY A 135 -2.84 -4.65 7.07
CA GLY A 135 -2.27 -3.46 6.44
C GLY A 135 -1.56 -2.51 7.41
N GLY A 136 -1.58 -1.21 7.11
CA GLY A 136 -1.01 -0.19 7.98
C GLY A 136 -1.89 0.13 9.20
N LYS A 137 -1.39 0.99 10.10
CA LYS A 137 -2.15 1.47 11.26
C LYS A 137 -3.48 2.11 10.84
N ASN A 138 -4.59 1.41 11.09
CA ASN A 138 -5.95 1.91 10.85
C ASN A 138 -6.91 1.48 11.96
N SER A 139 -7.18 2.38 12.92
CA SER A 139 -8.09 2.12 14.03
C SER A 139 -9.58 2.18 13.65
N PHE A 140 -9.92 2.72 12.46
CA PHE A 140 -11.32 2.91 12.06
C PHE A 140 -12.08 1.59 11.98
N LEU A 141 -11.47 0.57 11.37
CA LEU A 141 -12.13 -0.73 11.18
C LEU A 141 -12.43 -1.38 12.54
N GLY A 142 -11.46 -1.40 13.46
CA GLY A 142 -11.65 -1.94 14.80
C GLY A 142 -12.74 -1.20 15.58
N ILE A 143 -12.76 0.13 15.54
CA ILE A 143 -13.80 0.94 16.19
C ILE A 143 -15.17 0.66 15.57
N ALA A 144 -15.27 0.57 14.24
CA ALA A 144 -16.52 0.28 13.56
C ALA A 144 -17.10 -1.07 13.99
N TYR A 145 -16.28 -2.11 14.09
CA TYR A 145 -16.72 -3.42 14.58
C TYR A 145 -17.16 -3.37 16.06
N LEU A 146 -16.45 -2.65 16.92
CA LEU A 146 -16.85 -2.49 18.32
C LEU A 146 -18.21 -1.79 18.46
N VAL A 147 -18.43 -0.72 17.69
CA VAL A 147 -19.71 0.02 17.69
C VAL A 147 -20.85 -0.88 17.22
N VAL A 148 -20.71 -1.51 16.05
CA VAL A 148 -21.76 -2.39 15.49
C VAL A 148 -22.02 -3.59 16.40
N GLY A 149 -20.97 -4.22 16.94
CA GLY A 149 -21.08 -5.34 17.87
C GLY A 149 -21.80 -4.94 19.16
N SER A 150 -21.46 -3.78 19.73
CA SER A 150 -22.13 -3.28 20.95
C SER A 150 -23.62 -3.01 20.72
N LEU A 151 -23.98 -2.41 19.57
CA LEU A 151 -25.38 -2.15 19.22
C LEU A 151 -26.15 -3.47 19.05
N ALA A 152 -25.55 -4.48 18.42
CA ALA A 152 -26.17 -5.78 18.23
C ALA A 152 -26.42 -6.50 19.57
N ILE A 153 -25.48 -6.42 20.52
CA ILE A 153 -25.64 -7.00 21.87
C ILE A 153 -26.79 -6.31 22.61
N VAL A 154 -26.86 -4.97 22.56
CA VAL A 154 -27.95 -4.22 23.22
C VAL A 154 -29.31 -4.63 22.65
N LEU A 155 -29.44 -4.69 21.32
CA LEU A 155 -30.66 -5.15 20.66
C LEU A 155 -31.00 -6.61 21.02
N GLY A 156 -30.00 -7.48 21.09
CA GLY A 156 -30.16 -8.87 21.53
C GLY A 156 -30.72 -8.97 22.95
N VAL A 157 -30.18 -8.20 23.89
CA VAL A 157 -30.69 -8.13 25.28
C VAL A 157 -32.14 -7.63 25.31
N VAL A 158 -32.45 -6.59 24.54
CA VAL A 158 -33.82 -6.05 24.44
C VAL A 158 -34.78 -7.13 23.93
N PHE A 159 -34.43 -7.86 22.87
CA PHE A 159 -35.26 -8.94 22.35
C PHE A 159 -35.41 -10.10 23.34
N ILE A 160 -34.36 -10.47 24.08
CA ILE A 160 -34.45 -11.47 25.14
C ILE A 160 -35.42 -11.03 26.24
N VAL A 161 -35.33 -9.77 26.69
CA VAL A 161 -36.25 -9.23 27.72
C VAL A 161 -37.70 -9.24 27.23
N ILE A 162 -37.94 -8.82 25.98
CA ILE A 162 -39.28 -8.86 25.36
C ILE A 162 -39.78 -10.31 25.28
N HIS A 163 -38.95 -11.25 24.84
CA HIS A 163 -39.32 -12.65 24.72
C HIS A 163 -39.66 -13.28 26.08
N ILE A 164 -38.92 -12.96 27.15
CA ILE A 164 -39.24 -13.47 28.50
C ILE A 164 -40.56 -12.87 29.01
N LYS A 165 -40.82 -11.58 28.73
CA LYS A 165 -42.04 -10.90 29.22
C LYS A 165 -43.30 -11.24 28.43
N PHE A 166 -43.20 -11.38 27.11
CA PHE A 166 -44.34 -11.57 26.20
C PHE A 166 -44.40 -12.96 25.56
N GLY A 167 -43.36 -13.79 25.70
CA GLY A 167 -43.30 -15.15 25.14
C GLY A 167 -44.26 -16.14 25.80
N HIS A 168 -44.68 -15.91 27.04
CA HIS A 168 -45.73 -16.73 27.66
C HIS A 168 -47.10 -16.52 27.00
N SER A 169 -47.40 -15.30 26.51
CA SER A 169 -48.71 -14.99 25.93
C SER A 169 -48.97 -15.70 24.60
N VAL A 170 -47.93 -15.96 23.80
CA VAL A 170 -48.06 -16.67 22.52
C VAL A 170 -48.24 -18.18 22.70
N ASN A 171 -47.61 -18.77 23.73
CA ASN A 171 -47.82 -20.19 24.04
C ASN A 171 -49.26 -20.46 24.48
N GLU A 172 -49.85 -19.57 25.29
CA GLU A 172 -51.26 -19.71 25.69
C GLU A 172 -52.22 -19.48 24.52
N LEU A 173 -51.93 -18.55 23.60
CA LEU A 173 -52.74 -18.36 22.37
C LEU A 173 -52.68 -19.57 21.41
N SER A 174 -51.60 -20.35 21.46
CA SER A 174 -51.43 -21.56 20.63
C SER A 174 -52.25 -22.73 21.18
N ASP A 175 -52.34 -22.84 22.50
CA ASP A 175 -53.04 -23.93 23.19
C ASP A 175 -54.57 -23.81 23.05
N VAL A 176 -55.11 -22.59 22.99
CA VAL A 176 -56.55 -22.37 22.76
C VAL A 176 -56.95 -22.65 21.29
N GLY A 177 -56.02 -22.55 20.34
CA GLY A 177 -56.26 -22.86 18.92
C GLY A 177 -56.27 -24.36 18.57
N ALA A 178 -55.69 -25.21 19.41
CA ALA A 178 -55.63 -26.66 19.21
C ALA A 178 -56.79 -27.43 19.87
N ALA A 179 -57.63 -26.75 20.66
CA ALA A 179 -58.74 -27.35 21.41
C ALA A 179 -60.09 -27.38 20.64
N HIS A 180 -60.08 -27.22 19.31
CA HIS A 180 -61.27 -27.26 18.46
C HIS A 180 -61.16 -28.29 17.34
#